data_AF-A0A183GQR2-F1
#
_entry.id   AF-A0A183GQR2-F1
#
_cell.length_a   1.000
_cell.length_b   1.000
_cell.length_c   1.000
_cell.angle_alpha   90.00
_cell.angle_beta   90.00
_cell.angle_gamma   90.00
#
_symmetry.space_group_name_H-M   'P 1'
#
loop_
_entity.id
_entity.type
_entity.pdbx_description
1 polymer ?
#
loop_
_entity_poly.entity_id
_entity_poly.type
_entity_poly.pdbx_seq_one_letter_code
_entity_poly.pdbx_strand_id
1 'polypeptide(L)'
;MAGVVSAFSYAGLTDQRLLALTPAEAMLVMLVVPAIFMFTKNGEKQLPSAASFSSIDSLDDEKSFMQRMAVVRSLLRYMIPLFLTYFAEYLINQGLLELTLFDCDKGFGTSPASQYRWYQVLYQVGVFVSRSSINVVQMNMLFIALMPVFQLVNTAFFMLNAIYAFIPNFAIVCGIILYEGLIGGASYVNTFHHIHKKIDPSVRSFALSTVSLADSIGILLAALVSIPVHNAICSMRWYA
;
A
#
# COMPACT_ATOMS: atom_id res chain seq x y z
N MET A 1 4.13 -11.61 4.95
CA MET A 1 3.49 -12.95 4.88
C MET A 1 1.97 -12.85 4.83
N ALA A 2 1.31 -12.14 5.75
CA ALA A 2 -0.17 -12.06 5.79
C ALA A 2 -0.82 -11.65 4.45
N GLY A 3 -0.32 -10.60 3.77
CA GLY A 3 -0.89 -10.12 2.50
C GLY A 3 -0.82 -11.10 1.33
N VAL A 4 0.25 -11.89 1.23
CA VAL A 4 0.41 -12.94 0.20
C VAL A 4 -0.55 -14.07 0.47
N VAL A 5 -0.59 -14.57 1.71
CA VAL A 5 -1.47 -15.68 2.08
C VAL A 5 -2.93 -15.29 1.88
N SER A 6 -3.33 -14.08 2.26
CA SER A 6 -4.70 -13.60 2.05
C SER A 6 -5.04 -13.45 0.55
N ALA A 7 -4.16 -12.83 -0.24
CA ALA A 7 -4.43 -12.62 -1.67
C ALA A 7 -4.50 -13.94 -2.44
N PHE A 8 -3.55 -14.85 -2.21
CA PHE A 8 -3.57 -16.19 -2.83
C PHE A 8 -4.78 -17.01 -2.39
N SER A 9 -5.12 -16.98 -1.09
CA SER A 9 -6.32 -17.67 -0.60
C SER A 9 -7.57 -17.10 -1.27
N TYR A 10 -7.64 -15.79 -1.53
CA TYR A 10 -8.83 -15.14 -2.08
C TYR A 10 -8.98 -15.44 -3.55
N ALA A 11 -7.88 -15.31 -4.30
CA ALA A 11 -7.83 -15.72 -5.69
C ALA A 11 -8.18 -17.21 -5.84
N GLY A 12 -7.60 -18.08 -5.01
CA GLY A 12 -7.85 -19.52 -5.05
C GLY A 12 -9.31 -19.89 -4.72
N LEU A 13 -9.90 -19.26 -3.70
CA LEU A 13 -11.29 -19.52 -3.29
C LEU A 13 -12.30 -19.08 -4.37
N THR A 14 -12.00 -18.01 -5.09
CA THR A 14 -12.93 -17.37 -6.04
C THR A 14 -12.63 -17.68 -7.50
N ASP A 15 -11.61 -18.48 -7.79
CA ASP A 15 -11.30 -18.95 -9.14
C ASP A 15 -12.29 -20.04 -9.58
N GLN A 16 -12.79 -19.94 -10.82
CA GLN A 16 -13.77 -20.86 -11.37
C GLN A 16 -13.26 -22.29 -11.54
N ARG A 17 -11.94 -22.50 -11.62
CA ARG A 17 -11.32 -23.82 -11.78
C ARG A 17 -10.95 -24.49 -10.45
N LEU A 18 -11.11 -23.78 -9.33
CA LEU A 18 -10.77 -24.28 -8.00
C LEU A 18 -12.04 -24.49 -7.19
N LEU A 19 -12.39 -23.52 -6.33
CA LEU A 19 -13.54 -23.62 -5.41
C LEU A 19 -14.77 -22.84 -5.91
N ALA A 20 -14.59 -21.93 -6.88
CA ALA A 20 -15.65 -21.15 -7.52
C ALA A 20 -16.63 -20.46 -6.54
N LEU A 21 -16.17 -20.12 -5.33
CA LEU A 21 -16.99 -19.43 -4.34
C LEU A 21 -17.30 -18.01 -4.82
N THR A 22 -18.47 -17.52 -4.43
CA THR A 22 -18.79 -16.11 -4.64
C THR A 22 -17.84 -15.24 -3.79
N PRO A 23 -17.54 -13.99 -4.24
CA PRO A 23 -16.73 -13.06 -3.46
C PRO A 23 -17.23 -12.88 -2.01
N ALA A 24 -18.55 -12.87 -1.80
CA ALA A 24 -19.16 -12.76 -0.47
C ALA A 24 -18.83 -13.95 0.44
N GLU A 25 -18.96 -15.18 -0.07
CA GLU A 25 -18.62 -16.40 0.67
C GLU A 25 -17.13 -16.48 0.97
N ALA A 26 -16.27 -16.11 0.02
CA ALA A 26 -14.83 -16.09 0.23
C ALA A 26 -14.43 -15.07 1.32
N MET A 27 -15.04 -13.87 1.33
CA MET A 27 -14.81 -12.89 2.39
C MET A 27 -15.26 -13.39 3.76
N LEU A 28 -16.39 -14.11 3.84
CA LEU A 28 -16.86 -14.74 5.10
C LEU A 28 -15.89 -15.81 5.60
N VAL A 29 -15.38 -16.67 4.71
CA VAL A 29 -14.38 -17.70 5.06
C VAL A 29 -13.09 -17.07 5.57
N MET A 30 -12.65 -15.97 4.98
CA MET A 30 -11.43 -15.26 5.42
C MET A 30 -11.56 -14.56 6.77
N LEU A 31 -12.79 -14.30 7.23
CA LEU A 31 -13.06 -13.67 8.51
C LEU A 31 -12.64 -14.54 9.70
N VAL A 32 -12.43 -15.84 9.46
CA VAL A 32 -11.91 -16.79 10.45
C VAL A 32 -10.55 -16.36 11.01
N VAL A 33 -9.65 -15.82 10.17
CA VAL A 33 -8.30 -15.44 10.62
C VAL A 33 -8.33 -14.25 11.59
N PRO A 34 -8.98 -13.11 11.28
CA PRO A 34 -9.18 -12.03 12.24
C PRO A 34 -9.93 -12.46 13.50
N ALA A 35 -10.94 -13.33 13.38
CA ALA A 35 -11.69 -13.84 14.53
C ALA A 35 -10.78 -14.64 15.47
N ILE A 36 -10.01 -15.60 14.95
CA ILE A 36 -9.01 -16.35 15.75
C ILE A 36 -8.02 -15.39 16.41
N PHE A 37 -7.55 -14.36 15.71
CA PHE A 37 -6.64 -13.38 16.29
C PHE A 37 -7.27 -12.57 17.43
N MET A 38 -8.55 -12.20 17.29
CA MET A 38 -9.31 -11.51 18.33
C MET A 38 -9.49 -12.38 19.58
N PHE A 39 -9.77 -13.68 19.40
CA PHE A 39 -9.95 -14.61 20.53
C PHE A 39 -8.64 -15.04 21.19
N THR A 40 -7.51 -15.05 20.46
CA THR A 40 -6.19 -15.37 20.99
C THR A 40 -5.54 -14.21 21.76
N LYS A 41 -5.90 -12.95 21.46
CA LYS A 41 -5.33 -11.76 22.10
C LYS A 41 -5.89 -11.37 23.47
N ASN A 42 -6.89 -12.07 24.00
CA ASN A 42 -7.43 -11.82 25.34
C ASN A 42 -6.42 -12.01 26.51
N GLY A 43 -5.16 -12.39 26.23
CA GLY A 43 -4.08 -12.54 27.22
C GLY A 43 -2.99 -11.45 27.22
N GLU A 44 -2.97 -10.50 26.28
CA GLU A 44 -1.96 -9.42 26.27
C GLU A 44 -2.47 -8.19 27.03
N LYS A 45 -1.79 -7.85 28.15
CA LYS A 45 -2.04 -6.65 28.95
C LYS A 45 -1.97 -5.40 28.05
N GLN A 46 -3.03 -4.60 28.08
CA GLN A 46 -3.07 -3.27 27.45
C GLN A 46 -1.86 -2.43 27.90
N LEU A 47 -1.15 -1.86 26.92
CA LEU A 47 -0.23 -0.76 27.16
C LEU A 47 -1.01 0.41 27.80
N PRO A 48 -0.44 1.17 28.76
CA PRO A 48 -1.19 2.14 29.53
C PRO A 48 -1.84 3.20 28.63
N SER A 49 -3.15 3.35 28.81
CA SER A 49 -3.97 4.42 28.23
C SER A 49 -3.41 5.78 28.65
N ALA A 50 -3.11 6.63 27.66
CA ALA A 50 -2.75 8.02 27.88
C ALA A 50 -3.98 8.80 28.38
N ALA A 51 -4.10 8.99 29.69
CA ALA A 51 -5.06 9.93 30.26
C ALA A 51 -4.68 10.33 31.70
N SER A 52 -3.92 11.41 31.84
CA SER A 52 -4.10 12.43 32.89
C SER A 52 -2.94 13.44 32.86
N PHE A 53 -3.07 14.51 32.09
CA PHE A 53 -2.21 15.69 32.24
C PHE A 53 -3.01 16.90 31.77
N SER A 54 -3.43 17.77 32.70
CA SER A 54 -4.31 18.87 32.33
C SER A 54 -4.14 20.15 33.14
N SER A 55 -3.07 20.34 33.93
CA SER A 55 -2.97 21.61 34.68
C SER A 55 -1.56 22.14 34.99
N ILE A 56 -0.49 21.43 34.64
CA ILE A 56 0.91 21.94 34.74
C ILE A 56 1.50 22.17 33.32
N ASP A 57 0.68 21.97 32.27
CA ASP A 57 1.13 21.70 30.90
C ASP A 57 1.56 22.92 30.09
N SER A 58 0.98 24.11 30.26
CA SER A 58 1.04 25.13 29.20
C SER A 58 2.43 25.69 28.83
N LEU A 59 3.40 25.71 29.75
CA LEU A 59 4.77 26.21 29.46
C LEU A 59 5.77 25.10 29.07
N ASP A 60 5.54 23.87 29.54
CA ASP A 60 6.28 22.68 29.09
C ASP A 60 5.71 22.15 27.76
N ASP A 61 4.42 22.34 27.49
CA ASP A 61 3.73 21.98 26.25
C ASP A 61 4.21 22.81 25.07
N GLU A 62 4.45 24.10 25.24
CA GLU A 62 4.87 24.94 24.12
C GLU A 62 6.31 24.58 23.69
N LYS A 63 7.20 24.35 24.67
CA LYS A 63 8.56 23.84 24.41
C LYS A 63 8.54 22.41 23.84
N SER A 64 7.66 21.55 24.37
CA SER A 64 7.41 20.18 23.88
C SER A 64 6.85 20.17 22.46
N PHE A 65 5.91 21.07 22.12
CA PHE A 65 5.30 21.18 20.80
C PHE A 65 6.30 21.69 19.77
N MET A 66 7.09 22.71 20.10
CA MET A 66 8.17 23.19 19.24
C MET A 66 9.23 22.11 19.00
N GLN A 67 9.58 21.32 20.03
CA GLN A 67 10.49 20.19 19.90
C GLN A 67 9.91 19.07 19.03
N ARG A 68 8.62 18.73 19.21
CA ARG A 68 7.90 17.78 18.35
C ARG A 68 7.85 18.26 16.91
N MET A 69 7.53 19.53 16.67
CA MET A 69 7.49 20.13 15.34
C MET A 69 8.87 20.11 14.67
N ALA A 70 9.94 20.38 15.43
CA ALA A 70 11.31 20.26 14.92
C ALA A 70 11.66 18.81 14.51
N VAL A 71 11.23 17.82 15.31
CA VAL A 71 11.36 16.40 14.96
C VAL A 71 10.56 16.08 13.70
N VAL A 72 9.29 16.49 13.61
CA VAL A 72 8.46 16.29 12.41
C VAL A 72 9.12 16.90 11.17
N ARG A 73 9.64 18.12 11.28
CA ARG A 73 10.36 18.80 10.19
C ARG A 73 11.57 18.00 9.72
N SER A 74 12.33 17.42 10.64
CA SER A 74 13.44 16.52 10.31
C SER A 74 12.97 15.22 9.65
N LEU A 75 11.79 14.73 10.01
CA LEU A 75 11.19 13.52 9.46
C LEU A 75 10.53 13.71 8.09
N LEU A 76 10.29 14.95 7.64
CA LEU A 76 9.69 15.23 6.33
C LEU A 76 10.45 14.58 5.17
N ARG A 77 11.78 14.44 5.30
CA ARG A 77 12.62 13.72 4.33
C ARG A 77 12.22 12.25 4.14
N TYR A 78 11.56 11.65 5.12
CA TYR A 78 11.03 10.29 5.08
C TYR A 78 9.52 10.28 4.81
N MET A 79 8.78 11.22 5.42
CA MET A 79 7.32 11.31 5.27
C MET A 79 6.91 11.61 3.83
N ILE A 80 7.54 12.58 3.17
CA ILE A 80 7.15 13.01 1.81
C ILE A 80 7.37 11.88 0.80
N PRO A 81 8.55 11.24 0.71
CA PRO A 81 8.73 10.13 -0.23
C PRO A 81 7.81 8.95 0.05
N LEU A 82 7.61 8.59 1.32
CA LEU A 82 6.75 7.48 1.69
C LEU A 82 5.29 7.77 1.33
N PHE A 83 4.79 8.94 1.71
CA PHE A 83 3.46 9.43 1.34
C PHE A 83 3.22 9.37 -0.17
N LEU A 84 4.15 9.92 -0.98
CA LEU A 84 4.00 9.97 -2.43
C LEU A 84 4.07 8.59 -3.07
N THR A 85 4.96 7.72 -2.58
CA THR A 85 5.08 6.33 -3.05
C THR A 85 3.74 5.62 -2.87
N TYR A 86 3.20 5.66 -1.65
CA TYR A 86 1.96 4.98 -1.28
C TYR A 86 0.72 5.60 -1.92
N PHE A 87 0.69 6.92 -2.07
CA PHE A 87 -0.36 7.59 -2.83
C PHE A 87 -0.41 7.10 -4.29
N ALA A 88 0.73 7.12 -4.98
CA ALA A 88 0.82 6.72 -6.39
C ALA A 88 0.51 5.22 -6.59
N GLU A 89 1.06 4.38 -5.71
CA GLU A 89 0.83 2.93 -5.67
C GLU A 89 -0.65 2.56 -5.46
N TYR A 90 -1.31 3.17 -4.48
CA TYR A 90 -2.72 2.89 -4.22
C TYR A 90 -3.63 3.49 -5.29
N LEU A 91 -3.25 4.60 -5.93
CA LEU A 91 -3.99 5.15 -7.05
C LEU A 91 -3.94 4.20 -8.27
N ILE A 92 -2.79 3.56 -8.52
CA ILE A 92 -2.68 2.48 -9.52
C ILE A 92 -3.62 1.34 -9.14
N ASN A 93 -3.47 0.79 -7.92
CA ASN A 93 -4.14 -0.43 -7.50
C ASN A 93 -5.66 -0.31 -7.34
N GLN A 94 -6.14 0.84 -6.85
CA GLN A 94 -7.56 1.08 -6.55
C GLN A 94 -8.28 1.90 -7.61
N GLY A 95 -7.57 2.60 -8.50
CA GLY A 95 -8.20 3.46 -9.52
C GLY A 95 -7.93 3.07 -10.97
N LEU A 96 -6.74 2.56 -11.30
CA LEU A 96 -6.34 2.37 -12.70
C LEU A 96 -6.35 0.90 -13.14
N LEU A 97 -6.00 -0.03 -12.25
CA LEU A 97 -5.94 -1.45 -12.58
C LEU A 97 -7.30 -2.07 -12.88
N GLU A 98 -8.38 -1.56 -12.28
CA GLU A 98 -9.74 -2.03 -12.58
C GLU A 98 -10.18 -1.69 -14.01
N LEU A 99 -9.61 -0.64 -14.60
CA LEU A 99 -9.84 -0.22 -15.98
C LEU A 99 -8.89 -0.91 -16.98
N THR A 100 -7.90 -1.64 -16.49
CA THR A 100 -6.90 -2.33 -17.32
C THR A 100 -7.33 -3.76 -17.59
N LEU A 101 -8.26 -3.91 -18.54
CA LEU A 101 -8.91 -5.17 -18.90
C LEU A 101 -8.41 -5.72 -20.24
N PHE A 102 -8.28 -7.04 -20.33
CA PHE A 102 -7.91 -7.74 -21.54
C PHE A 102 -9.00 -8.74 -21.97
N ASP A 103 -9.20 -8.87 -23.27
CA ASP A 103 -10.06 -9.91 -23.84
C ASP A 103 -9.50 -11.31 -23.56
N CYS A 104 -10.35 -12.34 -23.69
CA CYS A 104 -9.98 -13.74 -23.42
C CYS A 104 -8.68 -14.18 -24.10
N ASP A 105 -8.46 -13.81 -25.37
CA ASP A 105 -7.25 -14.22 -26.11
C ASP A 105 -5.97 -13.59 -25.56
N LYS A 106 -6.06 -12.34 -25.08
CA LYS A 106 -4.93 -11.56 -24.55
C LYS A 106 -4.75 -11.68 -23.04
N GLY A 107 -5.77 -12.21 -22.35
CA GLY A 107 -5.85 -12.41 -20.90
C GLY A 107 -5.73 -13.86 -20.45
N PHE A 108 -5.11 -14.74 -21.24
CA PHE A 108 -4.95 -16.18 -20.92
C PHE A 108 -6.26 -16.92 -20.64
N GLY A 109 -7.36 -16.52 -21.28
CA GLY A 109 -8.69 -17.09 -21.04
C GLY A 109 -9.26 -16.78 -19.66
N THR A 110 -8.73 -15.77 -18.96
CA THR A 110 -9.22 -15.34 -17.65
C THR A 110 -10.25 -14.22 -17.77
N SER A 111 -11.28 -14.27 -16.92
CA SER A 111 -12.30 -13.22 -16.87
C SER A 111 -11.73 -11.89 -16.32
N PRO A 112 -12.32 -10.73 -16.66
CA PRO A 112 -11.92 -9.42 -16.13
C PRO A 112 -11.75 -9.39 -14.60
N ALA A 113 -12.68 -10.02 -13.87
CA ALA A 113 -12.61 -10.12 -12.41
C ALA A 113 -11.43 -11.00 -11.94
N SER A 114 -11.11 -12.06 -12.67
CA SER A 114 -9.95 -12.91 -12.36
C SER A 114 -8.63 -12.17 -12.63
N GLN A 115 -8.54 -11.41 -13.71
CA GLN A 115 -7.38 -10.58 -14.05
C GLN A 115 -7.04 -9.61 -12.90
N TYR A 116 -8.04 -8.87 -12.39
CA TYR A 116 -7.85 -7.96 -11.25
C TYR A 116 -7.39 -8.68 -9.98
N ARG A 117 -7.92 -9.88 -9.68
CA ARG A 117 -7.47 -10.67 -8.53
C ARG A 117 -6.01 -11.11 -8.66
N TRP A 118 -5.59 -11.52 -9.85
CA TRP A 118 -4.21 -11.91 -10.12
C TRP A 118 -3.25 -10.73 -10.05
N TYR A 119 -3.67 -9.53 -10.45
CA TYR A 119 -2.92 -8.31 -10.19
C TYR A 119 -2.64 -8.10 -8.71
N GLN A 120 -3.67 -8.22 -7.85
CA GLN A 120 -3.50 -8.09 -6.40
C GLN A 120 -2.56 -9.15 -5.81
N VAL A 121 -2.62 -10.39 -6.30
CA VAL A 121 -1.69 -11.44 -5.89
C VAL A 121 -0.24 -11.08 -6.23
N LEU A 122 0.02 -10.69 -7.49
CA LEU A 122 1.36 -10.36 -7.94
C LEU A 122 1.94 -9.13 -7.24
N TYR A 123 1.10 -8.11 -7.01
CA TYR A 123 1.46 -6.96 -6.19
C TYR A 123 1.93 -7.40 -4.79
N GLN A 124 1.13 -8.23 -4.10
CA GLN A 124 1.48 -8.72 -2.76
C GLN A 124 2.74 -9.59 -2.75
N VAL A 125 2.98 -10.37 -3.81
CA VAL A 125 4.25 -11.11 -3.99
C VAL A 125 5.43 -10.14 -4.06
N GLY A 126 5.35 -9.08 -4.85
CA GLY A 126 6.38 -8.05 -4.94
C GLY A 126 6.65 -7.38 -3.58
N VAL A 127 5.59 -6.98 -2.87
CA VAL A 127 5.69 -6.39 -1.52
C VAL A 127 6.34 -7.36 -0.54
N PHE A 128 6.01 -8.65 -0.63
CA PHE A 128 6.59 -9.65 0.25
C PHE A 128 8.07 -9.89 0.00
N VAL A 129 8.47 -10.01 -1.27
CA VAL A 129 9.87 -10.20 -1.65
C VAL A 129 10.71 -9.02 -1.18
N SER A 130 10.25 -7.80 -1.42
CA SER A 130 10.97 -6.58 -1.03
C SER A 130 11.05 -6.37 0.49
N ARG A 131 9.98 -6.66 1.25
CA ARG A 131 10.02 -6.58 2.72
C ARG A 131 10.93 -7.64 3.34
N SER A 132 11.01 -8.82 2.74
CA SER A 132 11.87 -9.91 3.22
C SER A 132 13.35 -9.70 2.90
N SER A 133 13.67 -8.85 1.91
CA SER A 133 15.05 -8.64 1.47
C SER A 133 15.84 -7.64 2.31
N ILE A 134 15.23 -6.92 3.27
CA ILE A 134 15.91 -5.83 4.02
C ILE A 134 17.16 -6.28 4.79
N ASN A 135 17.23 -7.55 5.20
CA ASN A 135 18.40 -8.11 5.88
C ASN A 135 19.58 -8.38 4.92
N VAL A 136 19.32 -8.40 3.61
CA VAL A 136 20.30 -8.69 2.55
C VAL A 136 20.61 -7.43 1.73
N VAL A 137 19.59 -6.63 1.38
CA VAL A 137 19.70 -5.45 0.53
C VAL A 137 19.14 -4.24 1.28
N GLN A 138 20.05 -3.34 1.67
CA GLN A 138 19.70 -2.06 2.32
C GLN A 138 19.92 -0.92 1.34
N MET A 139 18.87 -0.14 1.10
CA MET A 139 18.91 0.98 0.16
C MET A 139 19.34 2.27 0.86
N ASN A 140 20.09 3.10 0.13
CA ASN A 140 20.49 4.42 0.62
C ASN A 140 19.31 5.40 0.59
N MET A 141 19.43 6.52 1.32
CA MET A 141 18.40 7.56 1.36
C MET A 141 18.02 8.08 -0.04
N LEU A 142 18.99 8.16 -0.95
CA LEU A 142 18.76 8.62 -2.31
C LEU A 142 17.75 7.73 -3.04
N PHE A 143 17.87 6.40 -2.90
CA PHE A 143 16.95 5.46 -3.50
C PHE A 143 15.54 5.60 -2.91
N ILE A 144 15.43 5.74 -1.58
CA ILE A 144 14.14 5.99 -0.91
C ILE A 144 13.47 7.26 -1.45
N ALA A 145 14.25 8.33 -1.65
CA ALA A 145 13.74 9.58 -2.21
C ALA A 145 13.35 9.48 -3.69
N LEU A 146 13.92 8.52 -4.44
CA LEU A 146 13.64 8.29 -5.86
C LEU A 146 12.46 7.35 -6.12
N MET A 147 12.14 6.44 -5.18
CA MET A 147 10.96 5.55 -5.27
C MET A 147 9.64 6.24 -5.67
N PRO A 148 9.25 7.39 -5.09
CA PRO A 148 8.02 8.07 -5.51
C PRO A 148 8.06 8.52 -6.97
N VAL A 149 9.23 8.86 -7.52
CA VAL A 149 9.35 9.24 -8.93
C VAL A 149 9.03 8.04 -9.82
N PHE A 150 9.57 6.86 -9.51
CA PHE A 150 9.24 5.64 -10.24
C PHE A 150 7.76 5.29 -10.14
N GLN A 151 7.15 5.42 -8.96
CA GLN A 151 5.71 5.16 -8.83
C GLN A 151 4.87 6.17 -9.59
N LEU A 152 5.20 7.47 -9.58
CA LEU A 152 4.46 8.47 -10.35
C LEU A 152 4.58 8.24 -11.86
N VAL A 153 5.74 7.79 -12.34
CA VAL A 153 5.91 7.37 -13.74
C VAL A 153 5.04 6.15 -14.06
N ASN A 154 4.99 5.15 -13.17
CA ASN A 154 4.09 4.01 -13.32
C ASN A 154 2.61 4.45 -13.33
N THR A 155 2.22 5.38 -12.46
CA THR A 155 0.86 5.92 -12.43
C THR A 155 0.51 6.61 -13.74
N ALA A 156 1.41 7.45 -14.27
CA ALA A 156 1.20 8.11 -15.56
C ALA A 156 1.10 7.08 -16.70
N PHE A 157 1.94 6.05 -16.69
CA PHE A 157 1.89 4.95 -17.66
C PHE A 157 0.56 4.19 -17.62
N PHE A 158 0.07 3.81 -16.43
CA PHE A 158 -1.22 3.15 -16.27
C PHE A 158 -2.40 4.06 -16.59
N MET A 159 -2.30 5.36 -16.29
CA MET A 159 -3.32 6.35 -16.64
C MET A 159 -3.44 6.46 -18.16
N LEU A 160 -2.32 6.56 -18.88
CA LEU A 160 -2.30 6.55 -20.34
C LEU A 160 -2.83 5.23 -20.89
N ASN A 161 -2.51 4.09 -20.26
CA ASN A 161 -3.05 2.81 -20.68
C ASN A 161 -4.57 2.72 -20.47
N ALA A 162 -5.10 3.26 -19.38
CA ALA A 162 -6.55 3.32 -19.14
C ALA A 162 -7.28 4.18 -20.18
N ILE A 163 -6.62 5.20 -20.73
CA ILE A 163 -7.19 6.11 -21.74
C ILE A 163 -7.05 5.53 -23.17
N TYR A 164 -5.89 4.98 -23.50
CA TYR A 164 -5.53 4.60 -24.88
C TYR A 164 -5.47 3.09 -25.14
N ALA A 165 -5.54 2.25 -24.10
CA ALA A 165 -5.51 0.78 -24.18
C ALA A 165 -4.38 0.22 -25.06
N PHE A 166 -3.16 0.76 -24.93
CA PHE A 166 -2.05 0.42 -25.82
C PHE A 166 -1.28 -0.84 -25.42
N ILE A 167 -1.42 -1.32 -24.18
CA ILE A 167 -0.73 -2.54 -23.75
C ILE A 167 -1.39 -3.75 -24.43
N PRO A 168 -0.63 -4.60 -25.13
CA PRO A 168 -1.22 -5.66 -25.95
C PRO A 168 -1.51 -6.97 -25.18
N ASN A 169 -0.92 -7.17 -24.01
CA ASN A 169 -0.95 -8.46 -23.31
C ASN A 169 -0.98 -8.31 -21.78
N PHE A 170 -1.81 -9.14 -21.14
CA PHE A 170 -1.97 -9.22 -19.68
C PHE A 170 -0.66 -9.48 -18.93
N ALA A 171 0.23 -10.31 -19.46
CA ALA A 171 1.51 -10.64 -18.82
C ALA A 171 2.44 -9.43 -18.62
N ILE A 172 2.36 -8.44 -19.51
CA ILE A 172 3.16 -7.22 -19.39
C ILE A 172 2.69 -6.44 -18.16
N VAL A 173 1.39 -6.29 -17.98
CA VAL A 173 0.80 -5.63 -16.81
C VAL A 173 1.14 -6.39 -15.53
N CYS A 174 1.04 -7.72 -15.55
CA CYS A 174 1.48 -8.57 -14.44
C CYS A 174 2.94 -8.30 -14.02
N GLY A 175 3.86 -8.20 -14.98
CA GLY A 175 5.27 -7.91 -14.71
C GLY A 175 5.47 -6.52 -14.11
N ILE A 176 4.76 -5.51 -14.61
CA ILE A 176 4.83 -4.13 -14.10
C ILE A 176 4.26 -4.06 -12.68
N ILE A 177 3.16 -4.76 -12.38
CA ILE A 177 2.56 -4.77 -11.04
C ILE A 177 3.45 -5.50 -10.02
N LEU A 178 4.12 -6.58 -10.44
CA LEU A 178 5.13 -7.22 -9.59
C LEU A 178 6.27 -6.24 -9.23
N TYR A 179 6.72 -5.46 -10.22
CA TYR A 179 7.72 -4.40 -10.03
C TYR A 179 7.23 -3.26 -9.14
N GLU A 180 5.99 -2.81 -9.33
CA GLU A 180 5.30 -1.82 -8.51
C GLU A 180 5.27 -2.26 -7.03
N GLY A 181 4.84 -3.50 -6.75
CA GLY A 181 4.88 -4.06 -5.39
C GLY A 181 6.28 -4.17 -4.80
N LEU A 182 7.31 -4.45 -5.62
CA LEU A 182 8.72 -4.44 -5.16
C LEU A 182 9.15 -3.04 -4.70
N ILE A 183 8.78 -1.99 -5.44
CA ILE A 183 9.08 -0.60 -5.07
C ILE A 183 8.36 -0.21 -3.77
N GLY A 184 7.06 -0.49 -3.69
CA GLY A 184 6.25 -0.18 -2.52
C GLY A 184 6.80 -0.77 -1.23
N GLY A 185 7.00 -2.09 -1.24
CA GLY A 185 7.54 -2.78 -0.08
C GLY A 185 8.98 -2.39 0.26
N ALA A 186 9.82 -2.09 -0.76
CA ALA A 186 11.18 -1.61 -0.54
C ALA A 186 11.20 -0.21 0.09
N SER A 187 10.38 0.72 -0.41
CA SER A 187 10.23 2.09 0.12
C SER A 187 9.83 2.06 1.59
N TYR A 188 8.83 1.25 1.93
CA TYR A 188 8.37 1.05 3.30
C TYR A 188 9.47 0.53 4.20
N VAL A 189 10.00 -0.67 3.91
CA VAL A 189 10.91 -1.36 4.83
C VAL A 189 12.22 -0.59 5.02
N ASN A 190 12.74 0.04 3.97
CA ASN A 190 13.96 0.83 4.06
C ASN A 190 13.74 2.15 4.82
N THR A 191 12.58 2.80 4.66
CA THR A 191 12.25 4.02 5.42
C THR A 191 12.22 3.72 6.93
N PHE A 192 11.46 2.70 7.34
CA PHE A 192 11.36 2.31 8.74
C PHE A 192 12.70 1.79 9.30
N HIS A 193 13.49 1.08 8.49
CA HIS A 193 14.83 0.66 8.88
C HIS A 193 15.78 1.84 9.12
N HIS A 194 15.78 2.86 8.24
CA HIS A 194 16.60 4.06 8.44
C HIS A 194 16.19 4.84 9.69
N ILE A 195 14.88 4.99 9.93
CA ILE A 195 14.37 5.64 11.14
C ILE A 195 14.84 4.89 12.39
N HIS A 196 14.70 3.57 12.40
CA HIS A 196 15.10 2.74 13.54
C HIS A 196 16.61 2.83 13.83
N LYS A 197 17.45 3.01 12.81
CA LYS A 197 18.91 3.08 12.97
C LYS A 197 19.44 4.48 13.28
N LYS A 198 18.81 5.53 12.74
CA LYS A 198 19.35 6.91 12.76
C LYS A 198 18.66 7.84 13.75
N ILE A 199 17.43 7.55 14.17
CA ILE A 199 16.69 8.39 15.11
C ILE A 199 16.95 7.94 16.54
N ASP A 200 17.18 8.92 17.41
CA ASP A 200 17.40 8.72 18.84
C ASP A 200 16.28 7.87 19.48
N PRO A 201 16.62 6.89 20.33
CA PRO A 201 15.63 6.02 20.96
C PRO A 201 14.52 6.76 21.70
N SER A 202 14.81 7.94 22.28
CA SER A 202 13.87 8.75 23.05
C SER A 202 12.68 9.28 22.24
N VAL A 203 12.90 9.58 20.94
CA VAL A 203 11.85 10.11 20.03
C VAL A 203 11.46 9.13 18.93
N ARG A 204 12.09 7.95 18.90
CA ARG A 204 11.89 6.95 17.83
C ARG A 204 10.44 6.48 17.74
N SER A 205 9.78 6.15 18.85
CA SER A 205 8.39 5.70 18.83
C SER A 205 7.46 6.76 18.24
N PHE A 206 7.67 8.04 18.59
CA PHE A 206 6.94 9.17 18.01
C PHE A 206 7.23 9.31 16.51
N ALA A 207 8.49 9.17 16.10
CA ALA A 207 8.88 9.23 14.69
C ALA A 207 8.25 8.13 13.84
N LEU A 208 8.26 6.88 14.34
CA LEU A 208 7.66 5.73 13.68
C LEU A 208 6.14 5.94 13.51
N SER A 209 5.45 6.37 14.56
CA SER A 209 4.01 6.67 14.49
C SER A 209 3.70 7.80 13.51
N THR A 210 4.49 8.88 13.54
CA THR A 210 4.26 10.04 12.67
C THR A 210 4.50 9.71 11.20
N VAL A 211 5.54 8.93 10.89
CA VAL A 211 5.82 8.50 9.51
C VAL A 211 4.77 7.51 9.02
N SER A 212 4.29 6.60 9.88
CA SER A 212 3.17 5.70 9.57
C SER A 212 1.86 6.46 9.31
N LEU A 213 1.65 7.60 9.96
CA LEU A 213 0.51 8.47 9.68
C LEU A 213 0.60 9.06 8.27
N ALA A 214 1.78 9.51 7.84
CA ALA A 214 1.98 10.01 6.48
C ALA A 214 1.64 8.95 5.41
N ASP A 215 2.11 7.73 5.60
CA ASP A 215 1.73 6.57 4.77
C ASP A 215 0.19 6.42 4.68
N SER A 216 -0.48 6.41 5.83
CA SER A 216 -1.94 6.23 5.92
C SER A 216 -2.72 7.36 5.23
N ILE A 217 -2.27 8.62 5.34
CA ILE A 217 -2.87 9.77 4.65
C ILE A 217 -2.69 9.63 3.13
N GLY A 218 -1.52 9.15 2.67
CA GLY A 218 -1.27 8.90 1.25
C GLY A 218 -2.26 7.90 0.65
N ILE A 219 -2.47 6.78 1.35
CA ILE A 219 -3.44 5.75 0.97
C ILE A 219 -4.87 6.31 0.95
N LEU A 220 -5.26 7.06 1.99
CA LEU A 220 -6.58 7.68 2.08
C LEU A 220 -6.84 8.63 0.90
N LEU A 221 -5.89 9.52 0.60
CA LEU A 221 -6.02 10.46 -0.49
C LEU A 221 -6.06 9.75 -1.84
N ALA A 222 -5.28 8.67 -2.03
CA ALA A 222 -5.35 7.86 -3.23
C ALA A 222 -6.72 7.24 -3.43
N ALA A 223 -7.33 6.70 -2.37
CA ALA A 223 -8.68 6.14 -2.43
C ALA A 223 -9.73 7.22 -2.78
N LEU A 224 -9.64 8.40 -2.16
CA LEU A 224 -10.55 9.52 -2.44
C LEU A 224 -10.41 10.04 -3.88
N VAL A 225 -9.17 10.07 -4.41
CA VAL A 225 -8.87 10.52 -5.78
C VAL A 225 -9.20 9.46 -6.83
N SER A 226 -9.16 8.17 -6.48
CA SER A 226 -9.46 7.08 -7.41
C SER A 226 -10.88 7.16 -7.96
N ILE A 227 -11.86 7.55 -7.14
CA ILE A 227 -13.28 7.69 -7.55
C ILE A 227 -13.47 8.74 -8.66
N PRO A 228 -13.09 10.02 -8.49
CA PRO A 228 -13.25 11.02 -9.55
C PRO A 228 -12.38 10.70 -10.78
N VAL A 229 -11.19 10.12 -10.61
CA VAL A 229 -10.35 9.67 -11.72
C VAL A 229 -11.06 8.59 -12.54
N HIS A 230 -11.59 7.56 -11.89
CA HIS A 230 -12.35 6.51 -12.54
C HIS A 230 -13.56 7.08 -13.29
N ASN A 231 -14.37 7.90 -12.63
CA ASN A 231 -15.56 8.51 -13.25
C ASN A 231 -15.19 9.39 -14.45
N ALA A 232 -14.10 10.14 -14.37
CA ALA A 232 -13.62 10.96 -15.49
C ALA A 232 -13.22 10.09 -16.69
N ILE A 233 -12.52 8.98 -16.46
CA ILE A 233 -12.12 8.05 -17.54
C ILE A 233 -13.35 7.38 -18.15
N CYS A 234 -14.26 6.86 -17.32
CA CYS A 234 -15.49 6.21 -17.78
C CYS A 234 -16.45 7.16 -18.50
N SER A 235 -16.39 8.47 -18.23
CA SER A 235 -17.18 9.47 -18.97
C SER A 235 -16.68 9.76 -20.40
N MET A 236 -15.49 9.28 -20.76
CA MET A 236 -14.96 9.44 -22.11
C MET A 236 -15.72 8.55 -23.10
N ARG A 237 -15.84 9.03 -24.35
CA ARG A 237 -16.59 8.37 -25.44
C ARG A 237 -16.21 6.89 -25.71
N TRP A 238 -15.06 6.44 -25.25
CA TRP A 238 -14.62 5.05 -25.40
C TRP A 238 -15.38 4.10 -24.46
N TYR A 239 -15.87 4.59 -23.33
CA TYR A 239 -16.52 3.80 -22.27
C TYR A 239 -18.02 4.12 -22.08
N ALA A 240 -18.55 5.12 -22.79
CA ALA A 240 -19.95 5.56 -22.76
C ALA A 240 -20.80 4.86 -23.83
#